data_AF-A0A419K8N8-F1
#
_entry.id   AF-A0A419K8N8-F1
#
_cell.length_a   1.000
_cell.length_b   1.000
_cell.length_c   1.000
_cell.angle_alpha   90.00
_cell.angle_beta   90.00
_cell.angle_gamma   90.00
#
_symmetry.space_group_name_H-M   'P 1'
#
loop_
_entity.id
_entity.type
_entity.pdbx_description
1 polymer ?
#
loop_
_entity_poly.entity_id
_entity_poly.type
_entity_poly.pdbx_seq_one_letter_code
_entity_poly.pdbx_strand_id
1 'polypeptide(L)'
;MVGYGSNKIEFKFGHKDLELAVPPFFIDFSKFEIKSMVRHRAWTDTQENGVYVFIYITKSLKVEKLAALRDIHPDLNFLPTVKYKGIDEVEEFKKSITELEREWKYSGNGIWTKVIENVTIYMVLIVDGSRWTIRPLISKEGVSGFYAEIPVEITKMEEFLDSIEEEELEEIHYHGITIHAHLTVKSIDRFVELVKKWDYYFSEGSIWPPLLEFRMIR
;
A
#
# COMPACT_ATOMS: atom_id res chain seq x y z
N MET A 1 -10.82 10.27 31.10
CA MET A 1 -9.49 10.09 30.47
C MET A 1 -9.47 8.71 29.84
N VAL A 2 -9.83 8.63 28.57
CA VAL A 2 -9.75 7.39 27.79
C VAL A 2 -8.31 7.33 27.29
N GLY A 3 -7.53 6.37 27.77
CA GLY A 3 -6.15 6.19 27.34
C GLY A 3 -6.12 5.79 25.87
N TYR A 4 -5.58 6.65 25.01
CA TYR A 4 -5.27 6.32 23.62
C TYR A 4 -4.07 5.36 23.62
N GLY A 5 -4.37 4.06 23.71
CA GLY A 5 -3.37 3.01 23.50
C GLY A 5 -2.99 2.94 22.02
N SER A 6 -1.72 3.22 21.71
CA SER A 6 -1.02 2.87 20.46
C SER A 6 -1.84 3.00 19.17
N ASN A 7 -1.82 4.17 18.53
CA ASN A 7 -2.51 4.43 17.26
C ASN A 7 -1.90 3.64 16.08
N LYS A 8 -2.12 2.33 16.01
CA LYS A 8 -1.74 1.48 14.87
C LYS A 8 -2.96 0.82 14.24
N ILE A 9 -2.92 0.65 12.93
CA ILE A 9 -3.82 -0.22 12.17
C ILE A 9 -2.99 -1.15 11.30
N GLU A 10 -3.51 -2.35 11.12
CA GLU A 10 -2.91 -3.36 10.25
C GLU A 10 -3.87 -3.66 9.10
N PHE A 11 -3.32 -3.72 7.90
CA PHE A 11 -3.96 -4.29 6.74
C PHE A 11 -3.22 -5.58 6.40
N LYS A 12 -3.85 -6.72 6.66
CA LYS A 12 -3.21 -8.03 6.54
C LYS A 12 -3.95 -8.86 5.50
N PHE A 13 -3.27 -9.10 4.38
CA PHE A 13 -3.80 -9.78 3.20
C PHE A 13 -3.18 -11.18 3.08
N GLY A 14 -3.70 -12.11 3.89
CA GLY A 14 -3.15 -13.46 4.09
C GLY A 14 -2.85 -13.78 5.55
N HIS A 15 -2.59 -15.05 5.86
CA HIS A 15 -2.21 -15.51 7.21
C HIS A 15 -0.84 -16.18 7.30
N LYS A 16 -0.30 -16.68 6.19
CA LYS A 16 0.99 -17.38 6.11
C LYS A 16 1.90 -16.73 5.10
N ASP A 17 3.21 -16.90 5.34
CA ASP A 17 4.29 -16.38 4.49
C ASP A 17 4.07 -14.89 4.16
N LEU A 18 3.82 -14.12 5.22
CA LEU A 18 3.56 -12.69 5.13
C LEU A 18 4.86 -11.91 5.17
N GLU A 19 4.92 -10.90 4.32
CA GLU A 19 5.93 -9.86 4.39
C GLU A 19 5.26 -8.50 4.53
N LEU A 20 6.05 -7.53 4.99
CA LEU A 20 5.67 -6.14 4.89
C LEU A 20 5.76 -5.71 3.41
N ALA A 21 4.63 -5.30 2.83
CA ALA A 21 4.53 -4.97 1.41
C ALA A 21 5.29 -3.68 1.06
N VAL A 22 5.19 -2.69 1.95
CA VAL A 22 5.75 -1.34 1.83
C VAL A 22 6.20 -0.88 3.21
N PRO A 23 7.15 0.05 3.32
CA PRO A 23 7.55 0.60 4.62
C PRO A 23 6.31 1.14 5.34
N PRO A 24 6.17 0.92 6.67
CA PRO A 24 4.98 1.42 7.33
C PRO A 24 5.01 2.95 7.28
N PHE A 25 3.83 3.55 7.23
CA PHE A 25 3.68 4.99 7.12
C PHE A 25 2.75 5.51 8.21
N PHE A 26 2.92 6.77 8.54
CA PHE A 26 2.11 7.48 9.52
C PHE A 26 1.20 8.46 8.80
N ILE A 27 -0.07 8.46 9.15
CA ILE A 27 -1.05 9.45 8.70
C ILE A 27 -1.21 10.47 9.81
N ASP A 28 -0.74 11.69 9.55
CA ASP A 28 -0.91 12.82 10.47
C ASP A 28 -2.27 13.47 10.23
N PHE A 29 -3.24 13.28 11.14
CA PHE A 29 -4.59 13.84 10.96
C PHE A 29 -4.63 15.36 11.08
N SER A 30 -3.66 15.96 11.78
CA SER A 30 -3.57 17.41 11.94
C SER A 30 -3.07 18.11 10.68
N LYS A 31 -2.08 17.53 10.01
CA LYS A 31 -1.45 18.11 8.81
C LYS A 31 -1.95 17.54 7.50
N PHE A 32 -2.65 16.40 7.56
CA PHE A 32 -3.09 15.65 6.39
C PHE A 32 -1.92 15.26 5.48
N GLU A 33 -0.86 14.74 6.11
CA GLU A 33 0.37 14.32 5.43
C GLU A 33 0.62 12.83 5.68
N ILE A 34 1.10 12.13 4.65
CA ILE A 34 1.69 10.80 4.76
C ILE A 34 3.17 10.98 5.09
N LYS A 35 3.62 10.35 6.18
CA LYS A 35 5.03 10.37 6.58
C LYS A 35 5.60 8.96 6.57
N SER A 36 6.58 8.72 5.70
CA SER A 36 7.34 7.47 5.68
C SER A 36 8.14 7.28 6.96
N MET A 37 8.11 6.07 7.54
CA MET A 37 8.81 5.78 8.81
C MET A 37 10.34 5.74 8.71
N VAL A 38 10.92 5.73 7.50
CA VAL A 38 12.37 5.49 7.31
C VAL A 38 13.25 6.53 8.03
N ARG A 39 12.74 7.75 8.26
CA ARG A 39 13.47 8.83 8.95
C ARG A 39 13.22 8.92 10.46
N HIS A 40 12.17 8.33 11.01
CA HIS A 40 11.79 8.54 12.42
C HIS A 40 12.33 7.45 13.34
N ARG A 41 13.58 7.64 13.74
CA ARG A 41 14.29 6.90 14.78
C ARG A 41 13.74 7.37 16.14
N ALA A 42 12.85 6.58 16.75
CA ALA A 42 12.28 6.72 18.11
C ALA A 42 11.02 7.58 18.25
N TRP A 43 9.86 6.92 18.44
CA TRP A 43 8.67 7.56 19.04
C TRP A 43 7.98 6.58 19.99
N THR A 44 8.48 6.55 21.21
CA THR A 44 7.63 6.42 22.40
C THR A 44 7.16 7.84 22.74
N ASP A 45 5.85 8.05 22.79
CA ASP A 45 5.15 9.09 23.60
C ASP A 45 4.79 10.48 23.05
N THR A 46 5.02 10.87 21.78
CA THR A 46 4.75 12.28 21.39
C THR A 46 3.99 12.55 20.07
N GLN A 47 3.44 11.56 19.38
CA GLN A 47 2.50 11.79 18.26
C GLN A 47 1.08 11.39 18.66
N GLU A 48 0.34 12.34 19.24
CA GLU A 48 -1.00 12.08 19.80
C GLU A 48 -2.11 12.02 18.73
N ASN A 49 -1.95 12.64 17.56
CA ASN A 49 -3.04 12.78 16.57
C ASN A 49 -2.71 12.23 15.16
N GLY A 50 -2.68 10.90 15.04
CA GLY A 50 -2.50 10.22 13.76
C GLY A 50 -2.42 8.70 13.93
N VAL A 51 -2.27 7.96 12.83
CA VAL A 51 -2.28 6.49 12.84
C VAL A 51 -1.13 5.90 12.03
N TYR A 52 -0.49 4.86 12.58
CA TYR A 52 0.48 4.03 11.87
C TYR A 52 -0.23 2.95 11.07
N VAL A 53 0.18 2.75 9.84
CA VAL A 53 -0.41 1.77 8.94
C VAL A 53 0.63 0.76 8.52
N PHE A 54 0.37 -0.52 8.82
CA PHE A 54 1.21 -1.64 8.40
C PHE A 54 0.46 -2.47 7.36
N ILE A 55 1.11 -2.74 6.23
CA ILE A 55 0.52 -3.51 5.12
C ILE A 55 1.29 -4.81 4.96
N TYR A 56 0.64 -5.93 5.29
CA TYR A 56 1.21 -7.26 5.15
C TYR A 56 0.55 -7.99 4.00
N ILE A 57 1.35 -8.54 3.08
CA ILE A 57 0.86 -9.35 1.96
C ILE A 57 1.56 -10.70 1.94
N THR A 58 0.88 -11.70 1.41
CA THR A 58 1.44 -13.04 1.26
C THR A 58 2.37 -13.18 0.05
N LYS A 59 3.40 -14.02 0.16
CA LYS A 59 4.42 -14.21 -0.89
C LYS A 59 4.36 -15.51 -1.67
N SER A 60 3.88 -16.58 -1.05
CA SER A 60 3.64 -17.87 -1.68
C SER A 60 2.31 -17.90 -2.44
N LEU A 61 2.21 -18.80 -3.45
CA LEU A 61 0.96 -19.10 -4.17
C LEU A 61 0.21 -17.85 -4.70
N LYS A 62 0.97 -16.87 -5.20
CA LYS A 62 0.45 -15.55 -5.60
C LYS A 62 -0.67 -15.66 -6.62
N VAL A 63 -0.54 -16.55 -7.61
CA VAL A 63 -1.50 -16.68 -8.71
C VAL A 63 -2.76 -17.42 -8.24
N GLU A 64 -2.59 -18.48 -7.45
CA GLU A 64 -3.69 -19.25 -6.85
C GLU A 64 -4.52 -18.39 -5.91
N LYS A 65 -3.88 -17.52 -5.13
CA LYS A 65 -4.56 -16.60 -4.22
C LYS A 65 -5.28 -15.48 -4.96
N LEU A 66 -4.76 -14.98 -6.09
CA LEU A 66 -5.52 -14.08 -6.96
C LEU A 66 -6.76 -14.78 -7.54
N ALA A 67 -6.64 -16.04 -7.97
CA ALA A 67 -7.79 -16.80 -8.43
C ALA A 67 -8.82 -17.04 -7.31
N ALA A 68 -8.37 -17.33 -6.09
CA ALA A 68 -9.25 -17.44 -4.93
C ALA A 68 -9.92 -16.12 -4.55
N LEU A 69 -9.21 -14.99 -4.70
CA LEU A 69 -9.75 -13.66 -4.45
C LEU A 69 -10.87 -13.31 -5.43
N ARG A 70 -10.74 -13.69 -6.70
CA ARG A 70 -11.82 -13.59 -7.69
C ARG A 70 -13.06 -14.39 -7.32
N ASP A 71 -12.89 -15.56 -6.72
CA ASP A 71 -14.03 -16.37 -6.28
C ASP A 71 -14.75 -15.74 -5.07
N ILE A 72 -14.04 -14.95 -4.25
CA ILE A 72 -14.64 -14.15 -3.17
C ILE A 72 -15.31 -12.88 -3.74
N HIS A 73 -14.66 -12.22 -4.69
CA HIS A 73 -15.10 -10.97 -5.31
C HIS A 73 -15.23 -11.12 -6.83
N PRO A 74 -16.42 -11.50 -7.33
CA PRO A 74 -16.63 -11.78 -8.76
C PRO A 74 -16.40 -10.59 -9.71
N ASP A 75 -16.40 -9.36 -9.21
CA ASP A 75 -16.07 -8.15 -9.96
C ASP A 75 -14.59 -8.10 -10.38
N LEU A 76 -13.73 -8.87 -9.70
CA LEU A 76 -12.32 -9.09 -10.07
C LEU A 76 -12.15 -10.12 -11.20
N ASN A 77 -13.01 -10.05 -12.22
CA ASN A 77 -13.04 -11.03 -13.31
C ASN A 77 -11.79 -11.03 -14.21
N PHE A 78 -10.97 -9.98 -14.12
CA PHE A 78 -9.67 -9.85 -14.80
C PHE A 78 -8.55 -10.68 -14.15
N LEU A 79 -8.77 -11.20 -12.94
CA LEU A 79 -7.81 -12.06 -12.25
C LEU A 79 -7.74 -13.47 -12.86
N PRO A 80 -6.58 -14.16 -12.70
CA PRO A 80 -6.32 -15.46 -13.32
C PRO A 80 -7.35 -16.53 -12.96
N THR A 81 -7.55 -17.48 -13.87
CA THR A 81 -8.34 -18.69 -13.62
C THR A 81 -7.40 -19.88 -13.51
N VAL A 82 -7.04 -20.28 -12.29
CA VAL A 82 -6.19 -21.46 -12.05
C VAL A 82 -6.84 -22.43 -11.07
N LYS A 83 -6.45 -23.70 -11.13
CA LYS A 83 -6.91 -24.71 -10.15
C LYS A 83 -6.09 -24.58 -8.88
N TYR A 84 -6.77 -24.30 -7.76
CA TYR A 84 -6.13 -24.17 -6.45
C TYR A 84 -6.85 -24.95 -5.32
N LYS A 85 -7.96 -25.63 -5.64
CA LYS A 85 -8.77 -26.35 -4.66
C LYS A 85 -7.97 -27.46 -3.99
N GLY A 86 -8.14 -27.60 -2.68
CA GLY A 86 -7.42 -28.60 -1.87
C GLY A 86 -6.04 -28.15 -1.40
N ILE A 87 -5.65 -26.90 -1.67
CA ILE A 87 -4.45 -26.28 -1.12
C ILE A 87 -4.82 -25.55 0.18
N ASP A 88 -4.42 -26.11 1.31
CA ASP A 88 -4.77 -25.60 2.66
C ASP A 88 -4.43 -24.11 2.83
N GLU A 89 -3.28 -23.69 2.29
CA GLU A 89 -2.81 -22.31 2.37
C GLU A 89 -3.72 -21.32 1.63
N VAL A 90 -4.39 -21.75 0.55
CA VAL A 90 -5.33 -20.92 -0.20
C VAL A 90 -6.66 -20.81 0.55
N GLU A 91 -7.10 -21.89 1.22
CA GLU A 91 -8.29 -21.82 2.07
C GLU A 91 -8.06 -20.95 3.32
N GLU A 92 -6.85 -20.98 3.90
CA GLU A 92 -6.46 -20.03 4.95
C GLU A 92 -6.40 -18.59 4.45
N PHE A 93 -5.90 -18.38 3.23
CA PHE A 93 -5.93 -17.06 2.59
C PHE A 93 -7.39 -16.56 2.45
N LYS A 94 -8.32 -17.39 1.96
CA LYS A 94 -9.73 -17.00 1.85
C LYS A 94 -10.33 -16.60 3.20
N LYS A 95 -10.04 -17.36 4.26
CA LYS A 95 -10.45 -17.00 5.64
C LYS A 95 -9.88 -15.65 6.06
N SER A 96 -8.62 -15.38 5.74
CA SER A 96 -7.97 -14.10 6.06
C SER A 96 -8.64 -12.91 5.39
N ILE A 97 -9.13 -13.06 4.15
CA ILE A 97 -9.89 -12.01 3.47
C ILE A 97 -11.22 -11.76 4.19
N THR A 98 -11.93 -12.81 4.58
CA THR A 98 -13.17 -12.66 5.36
C THR A 98 -12.93 -11.98 6.71
N GLU A 99 -11.81 -12.24 7.37
CA GLU A 99 -11.44 -11.59 8.63
C GLU A 99 -11.05 -10.13 8.43
N LEU A 100 -10.22 -9.83 7.43
CA LEU A 100 -9.87 -8.47 7.01
C LEU A 100 -11.13 -7.63 6.78
N GLU A 101 -12.14 -8.20 6.12
CA GLU A 101 -13.37 -7.51 5.75
C GLU A 101 -14.33 -7.24 6.91
N ARG A 102 -14.08 -7.80 8.09
CA ARG A 102 -14.77 -7.39 9.32
C ARG A 102 -14.34 -6.00 9.77
N GLU A 103 -13.13 -5.58 9.40
CA GLU A 103 -12.54 -4.29 9.80
C GLU A 103 -12.37 -3.30 8.65
N TRP A 104 -12.29 -3.80 7.42
CA TRP A 104 -12.07 -3.02 6.21
C TRP A 104 -13.23 -3.25 5.24
N LYS A 105 -13.83 -2.18 4.74
CA LYS A 105 -14.95 -2.30 3.81
C LYS A 105 -14.45 -2.58 2.40
N TYR A 106 -14.77 -3.74 1.84
CA TYR A 106 -14.61 -3.95 0.40
C TYR A 106 -15.52 -2.99 -0.38
N SER A 107 -14.92 -2.20 -1.26
CA SER A 107 -15.59 -1.14 -2.01
C SER A 107 -15.71 -1.46 -3.50
N GLY A 108 -15.35 -2.69 -3.90
CA GLY A 108 -15.31 -3.13 -5.30
C GLY A 108 -13.95 -2.88 -5.96
N ASN A 109 -13.73 -3.54 -7.09
CA ASN A 109 -12.56 -3.42 -7.96
C ASN A 109 -11.21 -3.59 -7.24
N GLY A 110 -11.18 -4.40 -6.19
CA GLY A 110 -9.95 -4.68 -5.45
C GLY A 110 -9.54 -3.54 -4.51
N ILE A 111 -10.51 -2.76 -4.05
CA ILE A 111 -10.29 -1.63 -3.14
C ILE A 111 -10.94 -1.95 -1.79
N TRP A 112 -10.15 -1.90 -0.73
CA TRP A 112 -10.64 -1.94 0.65
C TRP A 112 -10.49 -0.56 1.28
N THR A 113 -11.51 -0.12 2.02
CA THR A 113 -11.54 1.21 2.63
C THR A 113 -11.72 1.16 4.14
N LYS A 114 -11.12 2.14 4.82
CA LYS A 114 -11.34 2.40 6.25
C LYS A 114 -11.42 3.91 6.46
N VAL A 115 -12.49 4.36 7.10
CA VAL A 115 -12.71 5.76 7.44
C VAL A 115 -12.29 5.97 8.89
N ILE A 116 -11.46 6.97 9.13
CA ILE A 116 -11.03 7.40 10.46
C ILE A 116 -11.20 8.92 10.51
N GLU A 117 -12.12 9.38 11.35
CA GLU A 117 -12.53 10.80 11.40
C GLU A 117 -12.96 11.30 10.01
N ASN A 118 -12.29 12.31 9.46
CA ASN A 118 -12.55 12.88 8.13
C ASN A 118 -11.59 12.35 7.05
N VAL A 119 -10.82 11.30 7.34
CA VAL A 119 -9.85 10.68 6.44
C VAL A 119 -10.33 9.31 5.98
N THR A 120 -10.24 9.05 4.69
CA THR A 120 -10.49 7.71 4.12
C THR A 120 -9.17 7.11 3.62
N ILE A 121 -8.85 5.93 4.12
CA ILE A 121 -7.70 5.12 3.68
C ILE A 121 -8.22 4.11 2.67
N TYR A 122 -7.58 4.05 1.51
CA TYR A 122 -7.83 3.10 0.43
C TYR A 122 -6.64 2.16 0.32
N MET A 123 -6.93 0.86 0.29
CA MET A 123 -5.96 -0.20 0.08
C MET A 123 -6.26 -0.79 -1.28
N VAL A 124 -5.45 -0.42 -2.27
CA VAL A 124 -5.71 -0.68 -3.69
C VAL A 124 -4.90 -1.88 -4.14
N LEU A 125 -5.58 -2.96 -4.54
CA LEU A 125 -4.95 -4.09 -5.22
C LEU A 125 -4.50 -3.66 -6.61
N ILE A 126 -3.21 -3.82 -6.87
CA ILE A 126 -2.60 -3.51 -8.16
C ILE A 126 -2.02 -4.79 -8.71
N VAL A 127 -2.45 -5.17 -9.91
CA VAL A 127 -2.04 -6.40 -10.60
C VAL A 127 -1.49 -6.07 -11.97
N ASP A 128 -0.32 -6.61 -12.28
CA ASP A 128 0.31 -6.57 -13.58
C ASP A 128 0.96 -7.93 -13.91
N GLY A 129 0.39 -8.64 -14.89
CA GLY A 129 0.72 -10.03 -15.18
C GLY A 129 0.59 -10.94 -13.94
N SER A 130 1.69 -11.61 -13.56
CA SER A 130 1.74 -12.46 -12.36
C SER A 130 2.16 -11.70 -11.10
N ARG A 131 2.48 -10.40 -11.20
CA ARG A 131 2.86 -9.56 -10.07
C ARG A 131 1.64 -8.85 -9.54
N TRP A 132 1.55 -8.80 -8.22
CA TRP A 132 0.57 -7.99 -7.55
C TRP A 132 1.13 -7.47 -6.23
N THR A 133 0.55 -6.37 -5.78
CA THR A 133 0.79 -5.74 -4.48
C THR A 133 -0.47 -4.99 -4.06
N ILE A 134 -0.46 -4.46 -2.85
CA ILE A 134 -1.49 -3.55 -2.35
C ILE A 134 -0.81 -2.24 -1.98
N ARG A 135 -1.28 -1.14 -2.57
CA ARG A 135 -0.74 0.20 -2.29
C ARG A 135 -1.75 1.07 -1.57
N PRO A 136 -1.31 1.84 -0.57
CA PRO A 136 -2.15 2.78 0.15
C PRO A 136 -2.39 4.05 -0.68
N LEU A 137 -3.58 4.60 -0.53
CA LEU A 137 -3.97 5.90 -1.05
C LEU A 137 -4.90 6.54 -0.03
N ILE A 138 -4.86 7.87 0.16
CA ILE A 138 -5.62 8.55 1.22
C ILE A 138 -6.38 9.75 0.66
N SER A 139 -7.62 9.96 1.11
CA SER A 139 -8.38 11.19 0.87
C SER A 139 -8.89 11.80 2.17
N LYS A 140 -9.26 13.08 2.13
CA LYS A 140 -9.87 13.80 3.25
C LYS A 140 -11.09 14.58 2.78
N GLU A 141 -12.09 14.61 3.64
CA GLU A 141 -13.30 15.38 3.40
C GLU A 141 -12.98 16.86 3.14
N GLY A 142 -13.51 17.39 2.05
CA GLY A 142 -13.31 18.79 1.65
C GLY A 142 -11.98 19.07 0.93
N VAL A 143 -11.09 18.08 0.77
CA VAL A 143 -9.87 18.21 -0.04
C VAL A 143 -10.03 17.38 -1.32
N SER A 144 -9.74 18.00 -2.47
CA SER A 144 -9.77 17.32 -3.76
C SER A 144 -8.54 16.44 -3.98
N GLY A 145 -8.74 15.26 -4.56
CA GLY A 145 -7.65 14.37 -4.94
C GLY A 145 -7.28 13.36 -3.86
N PHE A 146 -6.19 12.64 -4.11
CA PHE A 146 -5.74 11.53 -3.30
C PHE A 146 -4.24 11.56 -3.08
N TYR A 147 -3.82 11.37 -1.85
CA TYR A 147 -2.43 11.39 -1.42
C TYR A 147 -1.83 9.99 -1.50
N ALA A 148 -0.67 9.88 -2.15
CA ALA A 148 0.01 8.62 -2.37
C ALA A 148 1.54 8.79 -2.26
N GLU A 149 2.22 7.67 -1.99
CA GLU A 149 3.68 7.55 -2.10
C GLU A 149 3.99 6.53 -3.20
N ILE A 150 4.78 6.92 -4.20
CA ILE A 150 5.27 6.02 -5.24
C ILE A 150 6.79 5.91 -5.17
N PRO A 151 7.34 4.71 -4.91
CA PRO A 151 8.76 4.48 -4.95
C PRO A 151 9.24 4.31 -6.40
N VAL A 152 10.13 5.16 -6.86
CA VAL A 152 10.66 5.11 -8.23
C VAL A 152 12.14 4.81 -8.18
N GLU A 153 12.61 3.97 -9.09
CA GLU A 153 14.04 3.70 -9.28
C GLU A 153 14.75 5.00 -9.66
N ILE A 154 15.90 5.29 -9.01
CA ILE A 154 16.52 6.61 -9.08
C ILE A 154 16.96 7.00 -10.49
N THR A 155 17.38 6.04 -11.32
CA THR A 155 17.80 6.34 -12.70
C THR A 155 16.64 6.71 -13.62
N LYS A 156 15.40 6.38 -13.23
CA LYS A 156 14.15 6.74 -13.94
C LYS A 156 13.49 8.02 -13.43
N MET A 157 14.12 8.74 -12.50
CA MET A 157 13.52 9.93 -11.87
C MET A 157 13.09 10.98 -12.90
N GLU A 158 13.97 11.35 -13.84
CA GLU A 158 13.66 12.40 -14.83
C GLU A 158 12.46 11.99 -15.70
N GLU A 159 12.44 10.77 -16.23
CA GLU A 159 11.32 10.28 -17.04
C GLU A 159 10.01 10.16 -16.24
N PHE A 160 10.11 9.84 -14.95
CA PHE A 160 8.96 9.82 -14.06
C PHE A 160 8.39 11.23 -13.84
N LEU A 161 9.25 12.21 -13.57
CA LEU A 161 8.84 13.61 -13.37
C LEU A 161 8.22 14.20 -14.64
N ASP A 162 8.74 13.85 -15.81
CA ASP A 162 8.15 14.24 -17.10
C ASP A 162 6.78 13.59 -17.37
N SER A 163 6.41 12.55 -16.61
CA SER A 163 5.16 11.79 -16.81
C SER A 163 4.03 12.18 -15.85
N ILE A 164 4.32 13.00 -14.84
CA ILE A 164 3.35 13.52 -13.88
C ILE A 164 3.04 14.99 -14.19
N GLU A 165 1.83 15.43 -13.85
CA GLU A 165 1.51 16.85 -13.95
C GLU A 165 2.27 17.62 -12.84
N GLU A 166 2.65 18.87 -13.10
CA GLU A 166 3.43 19.67 -12.14
C GLU A 166 2.69 19.81 -10.79
N GLU A 167 1.35 19.95 -10.83
CA GLU A 167 0.52 20.03 -9.63
C GLU A 167 0.32 18.69 -8.90
N GLU A 168 0.70 17.55 -9.49
CA GLU A 168 0.60 16.24 -8.83
C GLU A 168 1.74 16.03 -7.81
N LEU A 169 2.87 16.73 -7.93
CA LEU A 169 4.05 16.51 -7.09
C LEU A 169 4.03 17.36 -5.82
N GLU A 170 4.14 16.71 -4.66
CA GLU A 170 4.22 17.37 -3.35
C GLU A 170 5.66 17.40 -2.81
N GLU A 171 6.32 16.23 -2.78
CA GLU A 171 7.66 16.09 -2.20
C GLU A 171 8.42 14.89 -2.81
N ILE A 172 9.75 14.93 -2.79
CA ILE A 172 10.61 13.82 -3.18
C ILE A 172 11.62 13.53 -2.06
N HIS A 173 11.67 12.29 -1.59
CA HIS A 173 12.70 11.82 -0.66
C HIS A 173 13.66 10.84 -1.36
N TYR A 174 14.96 11.02 -1.19
CA TYR A 174 15.98 10.14 -1.76
C TYR A 174 16.35 9.01 -0.79
N HIS A 175 16.37 7.78 -1.31
CA HIS A 175 16.63 6.54 -0.58
C HIS A 175 17.66 5.64 -1.29
N GLY A 176 18.81 6.22 -1.65
CA GLY A 176 19.91 5.49 -2.27
C GLY A 176 19.63 5.17 -3.73
N ILE A 177 19.00 4.01 -3.99
CA ILE A 177 18.65 3.55 -5.34
C ILE A 177 17.20 3.82 -5.72
N THR A 178 16.38 4.32 -4.79
CA THR A 178 15.02 4.78 -5.07
C THR A 178 14.82 6.22 -4.63
N ILE A 179 13.87 6.89 -5.26
CA ILE A 179 13.20 8.07 -4.73
C ILE A 179 11.81 7.65 -4.22
N HIS A 180 11.27 8.35 -3.24
CA HIS A 180 9.88 8.24 -2.83
C HIS A 180 9.21 9.55 -3.22
N ALA A 181 8.36 9.50 -4.23
CA ALA A 181 7.59 10.65 -4.68
C ALA A 181 6.25 10.67 -3.93
N HIS A 182 6.01 11.75 -3.20
CA HIS A 182 4.73 12.03 -2.58
C HIS A 182 3.88 12.82 -3.58
N LEU A 183 2.68 12.32 -3.86
CA LEU A 183 1.81 12.86 -4.91
C LEU A 183 0.41 13.14 -4.40
N THR A 184 -0.23 14.15 -4.98
CA THR A 184 -1.69 14.37 -4.93
C THR A 184 -2.29 14.10 -6.31
N VAL A 185 -2.86 12.92 -6.51
CA VAL A 185 -3.43 12.50 -7.81
C VAL A 185 -4.95 12.72 -7.87
N LYS A 186 -5.46 13.00 -9.07
CA LYS A 186 -6.88 13.35 -9.29
C LYS A 186 -7.84 12.15 -9.17
N SER A 187 -7.34 10.92 -9.34
CA SER A 187 -8.17 9.70 -9.30
C SER A 187 -7.37 8.45 -8.91
N ILE A 188 -8.09 7.41 -8.47
CA ILE A 188 -7.51 6.08 -8.21
C ILE A 188 -6.96 5.46 -9.50
N ASP A 189 -7.61 5.67 -10.66
CA ASP A 189 -7.12 5.13 -11.93
C ASP A 189 -5.76 5.74 -12.32
N ARG A 190 -5.59 7.05 -12.12
CA ARG A 190 -4.31 7.74 -12.32
C ARG A 190 -3.23 7.20 -11.38
N PHE A 191 -3.58 6.94 -10.12
CA PHE A 191 -2.67 6.28 -9.18
C PHE A 191 -2.23 4.90 -9.68
N VAL A 192 -3.18 4.05 -10.11
CA VAL A 192 -2.89 2.69 -10.59
C VAL A 192 -2.02 2.72 -11.85
N GLU A 193 -2.25 3.66 -12.76
CA GLU A 193 -1.41 3.87 -13.95
C GLU A 193 0.05 4.16 -13.56
N LEU A 194 0.26 5.15 -12.69
CA LEU A 194 1.59 5.56 -12.25
C LEU A 194 2.30 4.42 -11.51
N VAL A 195 1.62 3.72 -10.61
CA VAL A 195 2.21 2.59 -9.89
C VAL A 195 2.63 1.48 -10.86
N LYS A 196 1.78 1.08 -11.81
CA LYS A 196 2.14 0.01 -12.75
C LYS A 196 3.37 0.35 -13.58
N LYS A 197 3.52 1.61 -13.95
CA LYS A 197 4.63 2.06 -14.81
C LYS A 197 5.92 2.29 -14.03
N TRP A 198 5.83 2.91 -12.86
CA TRP A 198 6.98 3.53 -12.19
C TRP A 198 7.35 2.90 -10.86
N ASP A 199 6.39 2.32 -10.15
CA ASP A 199 6.67 1.68 -8.86
C ASP A 199 7.75 0.62 -9.02
N TYR A 200 8.81 0.75 -8.22
CA TYR A 200 10.00 -0.10 -8.27
C TYR A 200 9.66 -1.60 -8.35
N TYR A 201 8.62 -2.06 -7.65
CA TYR A 201 8.23 -3.47 -7.65
C TYR A 201 7.77 -3.99 -9.03
N PHE A 202 7.10 -3.13 -9.78
CA PHE A 202 6.63 -3.43 -11.13
C PHE A 202 7.71 -3.12 -12.16
N SER A 203 8.30 -1.93 -12.11
CA SER A 203 9.22 -1.43 -13.13
C SER A 203 10.55 -2.19 -13.18
N GLU A 204 11.08 -2.63 -12.04
CA GLU A 204 12.32 -3.42 -11.98
C GLU A 204 12.08 -4.93 -11.96
N GLY A 205 10.82 -5.34 -11.80
CA GLY A 205 10.52 -6.74 -11.59
C GLY A 205 11.28 -7.33 -10.38
N SER A 206 11.55 -6.55 -9.35
CA SER A 206 12.27 -7.02 -8.16
C SER A 206 11.49 -6.68 -6.88
N ILE A 207 11.75 -7.44 -5.81
CA ILE A 207 11.21 -7.07 -4.50
C ILE A 207 11.95 -5.82 -4.06
N TRP A 208 11.24 -4.95 -3.36
CA TRP A 208 11.83 -3.77 -2.75
C TRP A 208 13.14 -4.13 -2.00
N PRO A 209 14.28 -3.49 -2.29
CA PRO A 209 15.55 -3.74 -1.61
C PRO A 209 15.40 -3.31 -0.15
N PRO A 210 15.68 -4.18 0.85
CA PRO A 210 15.41 -3.86 2.25
C PRO A 210 15.95 -2.47 2.59
N LEU A 211 15.10 -1.54 3.04
CA LEU A 211 15.52 -0.22 3.54
C LEU A 211 16.45 -0.30 4.78
N LEU A 212 16.77 -1.53 5.20
CA LEU A 212 17.61 -1.88 6.33
C LEU A 212 19.11 -1.83 6.05
N GLU A 213 19.57 -1.64 4.80
CA GLU A 213 21.02 -1.45 4.55
C GLU A 213 21.58 -0.06 4.92
N PHE A 214 20.78 0.87 5.44
CA PHE A 214 21.31 2.15 5.97
C PHE A 214 21.28 2.29 7.50
N ARG A 215 21.35 1.18 8.23
CA ARG A 215 21.72 1.16 9.65
C ARG A 215 22.70 0.05 10.04
N MET A 216 23.77 -0.15 9.29
CA MET A 216 25.02 -0.72 9.84
C MET A 216 26.25 -0.03 9.22
N ILE A 217 26.32 1.29 9.32
CA ILE A 217 27.60 1.99 9.49
C ILE A 217 27.50 2.74 10.80
N ARG A 218 27.95 2.06 11.86
CA ARG A 218 28.81 2.63 12.88
C ARG A 218 30.04 1.77 12.94
#